data_AF-A0A511MC40-F1
#
_entry.id   AF-A0A511MC40-F1
#
_cell.length_a   1.000
_cell.length_b   1.000
_cell.length_c   1.000
_cell.angle_alpha   90.00
_cell.angle_beta   90.00
_cell.angle_gamma   90.00
#
_symmetry.space_group_name_H-M   'P 1'
#
loop_
_entity.id
_entity.type
_entity.pdbx_description
1 polymer ?
#
loop_
_entity_poly.entity_id
_entity_poly.type
_entity_poly.pdbx_seq_one_letter_code
_entity_poly.pdbx_strand_id
1 'polypeptide(L)'
;MPKNAVAQQALQLRKAGVAYAKIAEQLGVSEAETYDLVTAALQAREEAPETRVRLDLERLDSMLLGLWKRIGQGDPKAVEQGLEVMRLRADMLAGRAAPGDGGEVGDYLESVKAAARENKQSAGTRLRAVES
;
A
#
# COMPACT_ATOMS: atom_id res chain seq x y z
N MET A 1 -17.30 19.72 24.78
CA MET A 1 -16.08 19.01 25.23
C MET A 1 -14.86 19.91 24.99
N PRO A 2 -13.80 19.86 25.82
CA PRO A 2 -12.58 20.61 25.53
C PRO A 2 -11.98 20.14 24.19
N LYS A 3 -11.51 21.08 23.36
CA LYS A 3 -11.04 20.83 21.98
C LYS A 3 -9.96 19.74 21.90
N ASN A 4 -9.13 19.62 22.95
CA ASN A 4 -8.10 18.58 23.08
C ASN A 4 -8.70 17.16 23.23
N ALA A 5 -9.78 17.00 24.01
CA ALA A 5 -10.43 15.69 24.19
C ALA A 5 -11.05 15.17 22.89
N VAL A 6 -11.64 16.07 22.09
CA VAL A 6 -12.20 15.73 20.77
C VAL A 6 -11.10 15.30 19.80
N ALA A 7 -9.96 15.99 19.80
CA ALA A 7 -8.81 15.65 18.96
C ALA A 7 -8.22 14.27 19.32
N GLN A 8 -8.09 13.95 20.62
CA GLN A 8 -7.65 12.63 21.07
C GLN A 8 -8.65 11.54 20.66
N GLN A 9 -9.96 11.79 20.78
CA GLN A 9 -10.98 10.82 20.37
C GLN A 9 -10.97 10.58 18.85
N ALA A 10 -10.85 11.63 18.04
CA ALA A 10 -10.69 11.51 16.60
C ALA A 10 -9.45 10.68 16.23
N LEU A 11 -8.32 10.91 16.92
CA LEU A 11 -7.10 10.14 16.72
C LEU A 11 -7.28 8.66 17.07
N GLN A 12 -7.94 8.33 18.18
CA GLN A 12 -8.20 6.93 18.56
C GLN A 12 -9.07 6.21 17.53
N LEU A 13 -10.14 6.84 17.08
CA LEU A 13 -11.00 6.29 16.03
C LEU A 13 -10.22 6.11 14.72
N ARG A 14 -9.33 7.06 14.39
CA ARG A 14 -8.49 6.94 13.21
C ARG A 14 -7.47 5.81 13.33
N LYS A 15 -6.87 5.60 14.50
CA LYS A 15 -6.00 4.45 14.82
C LYS A 15 -6.76 3.12 14.74
N ALA A 16 -8.04 3.10 15.12
CA ALA A 16 -8.94 1.97 14.94
C ALA A 16 -9.40 1.75 13.47
N GLY A 17 -8.95 2.60 12.53
CA GLY A 17 -9.23 2.44 11.11
C GLY A 17 -10.58 3.00 10.64
N VAL A 18 -11.27 3.79 11.47
CA VAL A 18 -12.51 4.47 11.09
C VAL A 18 -12.22 5.58 10.08
N ALA A 19 -13.06 5.70 9.05
CA ALA A 19 -12.92 6.74 8.01
C ALA A 19 -13.26 8.14 8.55
N TYR A 20 -12.60 9.18 8.02
CA TYR A 20 -12.79 10.57 8.48
C TYR A 20 -14.25 11.01 8.42
N ALA A 21 -14.98 10.73 7.34
CA ALA A 21 -16.41 11.00 7.23
C ALA A 21 -17.24 10.37 8.38
N LYS A 22 -16.91 9.14 8.78
CA LYS A 22 -17.64 8.44 9.86
C LYS A 22 -17.27 8.97 11.24
N ILE A 23 -16.01 9.38 11.44
CA ILE A 23 -15.56 10.06 12.65
C ILE A 23 -16.26 11.43 12.77
N ALA A 24 -16.35 12.18 11.67
CA ALA A 24 -17.02 13.47 11.60
C ALA A 24 -18.49 13.38 12.04
N GLU A 25 -19.22 12.38 11.53
CA GLU A 25 -20.58 12.06 11.94
C GLU A 25 -20.67 11.73 13.44
N GLN A 26 -19.75 10.90 13.95
CA GLN A 26 -19.74 10.51 15.37
C GLN A 26 -19.40 11.65 16.32
N LEU A 27 -18.57 12.60 15.89
CA LEU A 27 -18.10 13.73 16.70
C LEU A 27 -18.92 15.01 16.50
N GLY A 28 -19.82 15.04 15.52
CA GLY A 28 -20.65 16.21 15.20
C GLY A 28 -19.84 17.37 14.60
N VAL A 29 -18.78 17.07 13.84
CA VAL A 29 -17.90 18.05 13.17
C VAL A 29 -17.85 17.79 11.67
N SER A 30 -17.19 18.66 10.90
CA SER A 30 -16.96 18.41 9.48
C SER A 30 -15.85 17.39 9.22
N GLU A 31 -15.83 16.79 8.03
CA GLU A 31 -14.76 15.88 7.63
C GLU A 31 -13.39 16.59 7.57
N ALA A 32 -13.36 17.83 7.06
CA ALA A 32 -12.16 18.66 7.05
C ALA A 32 -11.67 18.95 8.48
N GLU A 33 -12.57 19.32 9.39
CA GLU A 33 -12.23 19.55 10.80
C GLU A 33 -11.74 18.26 11.48
N THR A 34 -12.28 17.10 11.10
CA THR A 34 -11.80 15.81 11.60
C THR A 34 -10.36 15.54 11.18
N TYR A 35 -10.01 15.83 9.93
CA TYR A 35 -8.63 15.73 9.45
C TYR A 35 -7.69 16.65 10.24
N ASP A 36 -8.11 17.89 10.50
CA ASP A 36 -7.33 18.87 11.28
C ASP A 36 -7.16 18.42 12.73
N LEU A 37 -8.21 17.89 13.36
CA LEU A 37 -8.18 17.36 14.72
C LEU A 37 -7.21 16.20 14.87
N VAL A 38 -7.26 15.23 13.95
CA VAL A 38 -6.30 14.10 13.92
C VAL A 38 -4.88 14.62 13.67
N THR A 39 -4.73 15.60 12.78
CA THR A 39 -3.44 16.20 12.45
C THR A 39 -2.80 16.90 13.65
N ALA A 40 -3.54 17.77 14.31
CA ALA A 40 -3.11 18.47 15.50
C ALA A 40 -2.81 17.50 16.65
N ALA A 41 -3.61 16.43 16.82
CA ALA A 41 -3.38 15.43 17.85
C ALA A 41 -2.08 14.64 17.63
N LEU A 42 -1.72 14.34 16.38
CA LEU A 42 -0.45 13.71 16.04
C LEU A 42 0.73 14.67 16.28
N GLN A 43 0.60 15.93 15.83
CA GLN A 43 1.63 16.95 16.04
C GLN A 43 1.88 17.27 17.51
N ALA A 44 0.82 17.38 18.31
CA ALA A 44 0.90 17.64 19.75
C ALA A 44 1.56 16.51 20.55
N ARG A 45 1.64 15.30 19.97
CA ARG A 45 2.36 14.16 20.54
C ARG A 45 3.80 14.05 20.02
N GLU A 46 4.24 15.00 19.20
CA GLU A 46 5.48 14.92 18.42
C GLU A 46 5.55 13.61 17.59
N GLU A 47 4.39 13.03 17.25
CA GLU A 47 4.34 11.85 16.38
C GLU A 47 4.74 12.31 14.97
N ALA A 48 5.93 11.91 14.55
CA ALA A 48 6.52 12.30 13.28
C ALA A 48 5.62 11.86 12.10
N PRO A 49 5.59 12.57 10.95
CA PRO A 49 4.74 12.25 9.78
C PRO A 49 4.75 10.77 9.36
N GLU A 50 5.88 10.09 9.60
CA GLU A 50 6.12 8.66 9.43
C GLU A 50 5.12 7.79 10.20
N THR A 51 4.56 8.29 11.30
CA THR A 51 3.57 7.61 12.13
C THR A 51 2.23 7.44 11.42
N ARG A 52 1.80 8.41 10.60
CA ARG A 52 0.60 8.26 9.77
C ARG A 52 0.76 7.14 8.76
N VAL A 53 1.89 7.16 8.07
CA VAL A 53 2.15 6.16 7.04
C VAL A 53 2.37 4.78 7.65
N ARG A 54 2.94 4.69 8.86
CA ARG A 54 3.01 3.44 9.61
C ARG A 54 1.62 2.88 9.93
N LEU A 55 0.68 3.71 10.40
CA LEU A 55 -0.69 3.28 10.65
C LEU A 55 -1.39 2.78 9.38
N ASP A 56 -1.17 3.43 8.25
CA ASP A 56 -1.78 2.99 6.98
C ASP A 56 -1.12 1.73 6.42
N LEU A 57 0.20 1.56 6.58
CA LEU A 57 0.89 0.29 6.28
C LEU A 57 0.40 -0.86 7.15
N GLU A 58 0.23 -0.65 8.46
CA GLU A 58 -0.32 -1.66 9.38
C GLU A 58 -1.74 -2.10 8.98
N ARG A 59 -2.57 -1.17 8.48
CA ARG A 59 -3.90 -1.49 7.95
C ARG A 59 -3.83 -2.33 6.68
N LEU A 60 -2.95 -1.97 5.75
CA LEU A 60 -2.74 -2.74 4.53
C LEU A 60 -2.19 -4.15 4.84
N ASP A 61 -1.26 -4.27 5.78
CA ASP A 61 -0.73 -5.55 6.26
C ASP A 61 -1.84 -6.42 6.88
N SER A 62 -2.73 -5.81 7.67
CA SER A 62 -3.88 -6.49 8.27
C SER A 62 -4.88 -6.98 7.22
N MET A 63 -5.14 -6.18 6.18
CA MET A 63 -5.98 -6.59 5.04
C MET A 63 -5.36 -7.77 4.29
N LEU A 64 -4.05 -7.70 3.99
CA LEU A 64 -3.32 -8.77 3.32
C LEU A 64 -3.35 -10.07 4.14
N LEU A 65 -3.16 -9.97 5.46
CA LEU A 65 -3.25 -11.11 6.38
C LEU A 65 -4.61 -11.82 6.30
N GLY A 66 -5.70 -11.05 6.28
CA GLY A 66 -7.06 -11.58 6.13
C GLY A 66 -7.33 -12.27 4.79
N LEU A 67 -6.58 -11.91 3.73
CA LEU A 67 -6.73 -12.48 2.40
C LEU A 67 -5.93 -13.78 2.21
N TRP A 68 -4.84 -14.01 2.96
CA TRP A 68 -3.89 -15.11 2.73
C TRP A 68 -4.54 -16.50 2.62
N LYS A 69 -5.52 -16.80 3.49
CA LYS A 69 -6.21 -18.10 3.45
C LYS A 69 -6.89 -18.36 2.11
N ARG A 70 -7.61 -17.35 1.58
CA ARG A 70 -8.35 -17.47 0.31
C ARG A 70 -7.40 -17.44 -0.90
N ILE A 71 -6.32 -16.64 -0.82
CA ILE A 71 -5.24 -16.64 -1.82
C ILE A 71 -4.63 -18.04 -1.94
N GLY A 72 -4.27 -18.66 -0.82
CA GLY A 72 -3.69 -20.02 -0.80
C GLY A 72 -4.65 -21.12 -1.30
N GLN A 73 -5.96 -20.86 -1.29
CA GLN A 73 -6.98 -21.73 -1.86
C GLN A 73 -7.23 -21.50 -3.36
N GLY A 74 -6.56 -20.52 -3.97
CA GLY A 74 -6.71 -20.19 -5.38
C GLY A 74 -7.97 -19.37 -5.71
N ASP A 75 -8.57 -18.67 -4.74
CA ASP A 75 -9.70 -17.76 -5.00
C ASP A 75 -9.23 -16.58 -5.88
N PRO A 76 -9.68 -16.48 -7.15
CA PRO A 76 -9.17 -15.46 -8.07
C PRO A 76 -9.43 -14.03 -7.60
N LYS A 77 -10.55 -13.80 -6.91
CA LYS A 77 -10.90 -12.48 -6.38
C LYS A 77 -10.02 -12.11 -5.19
N ALA A 78 -9.67 -13.07 -4.34
CA ALA A 78 -8.75 -12.83 -3.24
C ALA A 78 -7.32 -12.55 -3.74
N VAL A 79 -6.89 -13.22 -4.82
CA VAL A 79 -5.60 -12.94 -5.48
C VAL A 79 -5.57 -11.53 -6.03
N GLU A 80 -6.59 -11.12 -6.79
CA GLU A 80 -6.70 -9.75 -7.32
C GLU A 80 -6.66 -8.70 -6.19
N GLN A 81 -7.46 -8.89 -5.14
CA GLN A 81 -7.49 -7.99 -3.99
C GLN A 81 -6.15 -7.94 -3.25
N GLY A 82 -5.47 -9.08 -3.11
CA GLY A 82 -4.16 -9.17 -2.48
C GLY A 82 -3.09 -8.41 -3.27
N LEU A 83 -3.09 -8.54 -4.59
CA LEU A 83 -2.19 -7.80 -5.48
C LEU A 83 -2.42 -6.29 -5.37
N GLU A 84 -3.66 -5.83 -5.29
CA GLU A 84 -3.95 -4.40 -5.11
C GLU A 84 -3.47 -3.87 -3.77
N VAL A 85 -3.67 -4.62 -2.68
CA VAL A 85 -3.12 -4.26 -1.36
C VAL A 85 -1.59 -4.18 -1.41
N MET A 86 -0.93 -5.13 -2.06
CA MET A 86 0.53 -5.12 -2.24
C MET A 86 1.01 -3.91 -3.06
N ARG A 87 0.26 -3.53 -4.12
CA ARG A 87 0.55 -2.34 -4.94
C ARG A 87 0.47 -1.06 -4.12
N LEU A 88 -0.62 -0.89 -3.36
CA LEU A 88 -0.80 0.29 -2.50
C LEU A 88 0.29 0.40 -1.42
N ARG A 89 0.75 -0.74 -0.87
CA ARG A 89 1.90 -0.75 0.05
C ARG A 89 3.19 -0.30 -0.64
N ALA A 90 3.44 -0.81 -1.85
CA ALA A 90 4.62 -0.44 -2.63
C ALA A 90 4.61 1.07 -2.95
N ASP A 91 3.48 1.63 -3.35
CA ASP A 91 3.34 3.07 -3.62
C ASP A 91 3.62 3.91 -2.36
N MET A 92 3.09 3.51 -1.20
CA MET A 92 3.35 4.21 0.08
C MET A 92 4.80 4.15 0.54
N LEU A 93 5.51 3.07 0.20
CA LEU A 93 6.95 2.93 0.49
C LEU A 93 7.80 3.68 -0.53
N ALA A 94 7.45 3.62 -1.83
CA ALA A 94 8.14 4.30 -2.90
C ALA A 94 8.09 5.82 -2.76
N GLY A 95 6.94 6.38 -2.33
CA GLY A 95 6.82 7.80 -1.98
C GLY A 95 7.71 8.24 -0.81
N ARG A 96 8.37 7.30 -0.12
CA ARG A 96 9.33 7.55 0.97
C ARG A 96 10.77 7.17 0.64
N ALA A 97 11.03 6.49 -0.48
CA ALA A 97 12.39 6.22 -0.91
C ALA A 97 13.07 7.56 -1.23
N ALA A 98 14.30 7.74 -0.75
CA ALA A 98 15.11 8.86 -1.20
C ALA A 98 15.29 8.75 -2.73
N PRO A 99 15.36 9.88 -3.49
CA PRO A 99 15.67 9.80 -4.91
C PRO A 99 17.02 9.09 -5.10
N GLY A 100 16.98 7.84 -5.55
CA GLY A 100 18.15 6.97 -5.73
C GLY A 100 18.02 5.53 -5.22
N ASP A 101 17.08 5.23 -4.31
CA ASP A 101 16.97 3.88 -3.71
C ASP A 101 16.01 2.93 -4.46
N GLY A 102 15.25 3.46 -5.43
CA GLY A 102 14.39 2.68 -6.30
C GLY A 102 15.18 2.10 -7.48
N GLY A 103 15.99 1.07 -7.25
CA GLY A 103 16.46 0.22 -8.35
C GLY A 103 15.24 -0.26 -9.13
N GLU A 104 15.10 0.22 -10.36
CA GLU A 104 13.83 0.23 -11.08
C GLU A 104 13.29 -1.20 -11.22
N VAL A 105 12.16 -1.48 -10.57
CA VAL A 105 11.39 -2.71 -10.82
C VAL A 105 11.05 -2.82 -12.32
N GLY A 106 10.99 -1.68 -13.03
CA GLY A 106 10.93 -1.59 -14.48
C GLY A 106 12.13 -2.24 -15.19
N ASP A 107 13.35 -1.95 -14.76
CA ASP A 107 14.58 -2.52 -15.35
C ASP A 107 14.64 -4.04 -15.22
N TYR A 108 14.22 -4.57 -14.07
CA TYR A 108 14.18 -6.02 -13.86
C TYR A 108 13.12 -6.71 -14.73
N LEU A 109 11.94 -6.11 -14.89
CA LEU A 109 10.90 -6.64 -15.77
C LEU A 109 11.33 -6.60 -17.23
N GLU A 110 12.02 -5.55 -17.67
CA GLU A 110 12.55 -5.46 -19.02
C GLU A 110 13.70 -6.45 -19.26
N SER A 111 14.58 -6.68 -18.27
CA SER A 111 15.64 -7.68 -18.39
C SER A 111 15.08 -9.11 -18.51
N VAL A 112 14.01 -9.42 -17.76
CA VAL A 112 13.33 -10.72 -17.84
C VAL A 112 12.64 -10.91 -19.20
N LYS A 113 11.98 -9.87 -19.72
CA LYS A 113 11.37 -9.91 -21.06
C LYS A 113 12.41 -10.05 -22.17
N ALA A 114 13.55 -9.37 -22.05
CA ALA A 114 14.66 -9.47 -22.99
C ALA A 114 15.22 -10.90 -23.04
N ALA A 115 15.51 -11.49 -21.87
CA ALA A 115 15.99 -12.87 -21.76
C ALA A 115 15.00 -13.89 -22.36
N ALA A 116 13.69 -13.68 -22.19
CA ALA A 116 12.66 -14.54 -22.77
C ALA A 116 12.61 -14.47 -24.31
N ARG A 117 12.88 -13.29 -24.91
CA ARG A 117 12.94 -13.11 -26.37
C ARG A 117 14.16 -13.79 -26.97
N GLU A 118 15.31 -13.68 -26.30
CA GLU A 118 16.58 -14.24 -26.75
C GLU A 118 16.57 -15.79 -26.73
N ASN A 119 15.94 -16.38 -25.70
CA ASN A 119 15.71 -17.83 -25.63
C ASN A 119 14.79 -18.34 -26.76
N LYS A 120 13.76 -17.57 -27.15
CA LYS A 120 12.89 -17.91 -28.29
C LYS A 120 13.62 -17.88 -29.63
N GLN A 121 14.49 -16.89 -29.84
CA GLN A 121 15.30 -16.81 -31.07
C GLN A 121 16.31 -17.95 -31.15
N SER A 122 16.98 -18.26 -30.05
CA SER A 122 17.96 -19.35 -29.99
C SER A 122 17.32 -20.73 -30.23
N ALA A 123 16.08 -20.95 -29.77
CA ALA A 123 15.33 -22.16 -30.06
C ALA A 123 14.94 -22.28 -31.54
N GLY A 124 14.51 -21.18 -32.17
CA GLY A 124 14.16 -21.15 -33.61
C GLY A 124 15.35 -21.37 -34.54
N THR A 125 16.52 -20.83 -34.20
CA THR A 125 17.75 -21.00 -35.00
C THR A 125 18.28 -22.44 -34.93
N ARG A 126 18.17 -23.10 -33.76
CA ARG A 126 18.55 -24.51 -33.61
C ARG A 126 17.63 -25.45 -34.39
N LEU A 127 16.33 -25.17 -34.46
CA LEU A 127 15.38 -25.97 -35.25
C LEU A 127 15.69 -25.91 -36.76
N ARG A 128 16.03 -24.73 -37.29
CA ARG A 128 16.38 -24.57 -38.72
C ARG A 128 17.72 -25.22 -39.11
N ALA A 129 18.66 -25.30 -38.17
CA ALA A 129 19.97 -25.93 -38.41
C ALA A 129 19.92 -27.46 -38.41
N VAL A 130 18.83 -28.07 -37.90
CA VAL A 130 18.63 -29.54 -37.88
C VAL A 130 17.83 -30.01 -39.11
N GLU A 131 17.17 -29.11 -39.82
CA GLU A 131 16.35 -29.39 -41.01
C GLU A 131 17.05 -29.12 -42.35
N SER A 132 18.36 -28.80 -42.35
CA SER A 132 19.21 -28.62 -43.55
C SER A 132 20.33 -29.65 -43.60
#